data_AF-A0A1R1XLQ0-F1
#
_entry.id   AF-A0A1R1XLQ0-F1
#
_cell.length_a   1.000
_cell.length_b   1.000
_cell.length_c   1.000
_cell.angle_alpha   90.00
_cell.angle_beta   90.00
_cell.angle_gamma   90.00
#
_symmetry.space_group_name_H-M   'P 1'
#
loop_
_entity.id
_entity.type
_entity.pdbx_description
1 polymer ?
#
loop_
_entity_poly.entity_id
_entity_poly.type
_entity_poly.pdbx_seq_one_letter_code
_entity_poly.pdbx_strand_id
1 'polypeptide(L)'
;MVTASLTGEEIMWYDCEPDENSKNWETYRASLKCQFEGTKNIGNAIYVLDNAKIELSTLYLEFILRVRPAIGMMSGDKKTIYIALLRKCLSSEISRHLPDILEQRFEIFETRVRSQHEIMN
;
A
#
# COMPACT_ATOMS: atom_id res chain seq x y z
N MET A 1 -20.82 -1.36 14.72
CA MET A 1 -21.01 -2.78 14.37
C MET A 1 -20.08 -3.05 13.20
N VAL A 2 -19.25 -4.11 13.23
CA VAL A 2 -18.22 -4.39 12.21
C VAL A 2 -18.79 -4.44 10.78
N THR A 3 -20.04 -4.85 10.65
CA THR A 3 -20.80 -4.91 9.40
C THR A 3 -21.06 -3.55 8.74
N ALA A 4 -20.99 -2.44 9.48
CA ALA A 4 -21.24 -1.10 8.94
C ALA A 4 -20.09 -0.58 8.04
N SER A 5 -18.94 -1.26 8.06
CA SER A 5 -17.76 -0.91 7.25
C SER A 5 -17.50 -1.90 6.12
N LEU A 6 -18.30 -2.97 6.01
CA LEU A 6 -18.18 -3.97 4.95
C LEU A 6 -19.05 -3.52 3.76
N THR A 7 -18.61 -3.83 2.55
CA THR A 7 -19.34 -3.54 1.31
C THR A 7 -19.49 -4.83 0.49
N GLY A 8 -20.51 -4.95 -0.36
CA GLY A 8 -20.57 -5.99 -1.40
C GLY A 8 -20.20 -7.43 -0.99
N GLU A 9 -19.06 -7.93 -1.51
CA GLU A 9 -18.59 -9.32 -1.35
C GLU A 9 -18.25 -9.67 0.10
N GLU A 10 -17.74 -8.71 0.87
CA GLU A 10 -17.39 -8.91 2.27
C GLU A 10 -18.61 -9.16 3.17
N ILE A 11 -19.78 -8.60 2.81
CA ILE A 11 -21.06 -8.87 3.51
C ILE A 11 -21.55 -10.28 3.17
N MET A 12 -21.53 -10.65 1.88
CA MET A 12 -21.98 -11.98 1.48
C MET A 12 -21.14 -13.09 2.10
N TRP A 13 -19.84 -12.87 2.27
CA TRP A 13 -18.97 -13.81 2.97
C TRP A 13 -19.25 -13.86 4.48
N TYR A 14 -19.43 -12.71 5.13
CA TYR A 14 -19.79 -12.62 6.56
C TYR A 14 -21.08 -13.41 6.87
N ASP A 15 -22.09 -13.31 6.01
CA ASP A 15 -23.37 -14.01 6.16
C ASP A 15 -23.26 -15.53 5.86
N CYS A 16 -22.18 -15.99 5.23
CA CYS A 16 -21.95 -17.38 4.85
C CYS A 16 -20.96 -18.14 5.76
N GLU A 17 -20.22 -17.45 6.64
CA GLU A 17 -19.26 -18.10 7.55
C GLU A 17 -19.98 -18.65 8.80
N PRO A 18 -19.72 -19.89 9.25
CA PRO A 18 -20.41 -20.45 10.41
C PRO A 18 -20.14 -19.66 11.69
N ASP A 19 -21.20 -19.50 12.51
CA ASP A 19 -21.31 -18.71 13.75
C ASP A 19 -20.22 -18.96 14.84
N GLU A 20 -19.30 -19.89 14.63
CA GLU A 20 -18.21 -20.18 15.58
C GLU A 20 -17.00 -19.26 15.39
N ASN A 21 -16.69 -18.81 14.18
CA ASN A 21 -15.57 -17.91 13.90
C ASN A 21 -15.90 -16.42 14.14
N SER A 22 -17.18 -16.06 14.13
CA SER A 22 -17.70 -14.69 14.31
C SER A 22 -17.82 -14.25 15.77
N LYS A 23 -17.63 -15.16 16.74
CA LYS A 23 -17.75 -14.87 18.19
C LYS A 23 -16.52 -14.21 18.79
N ASN A 24 -15.35 -14.37 18.18
CA ASN A 24 -14.09 -13.77 18.64
C ASN A 24 -13.52 -12.86 17.54
N TRP A 25 -13.39 -11.57 17.83
CA TRP A 25 -12.81 -10.58 16.92
C TRP A 25 -11.41 -10.98 16.43
N GLU A 26 -10.60 -11.64 17.26
CA GLU A 26 -9.26 -12.10 16.85
C GLU A 26 -9.33 -13.20 15.80
N THR A 27 -10.26 -14.16 15.96
CA THR A 27 -10.49 -15.24 14.99
C THR A 27 -11.08 -14.68 13.69
N TYR A 28 -12.08 -13.81 13.77
CA TYR A 28 -12.67 -13.14 12.61
C TYR A 28 -11.63 -12.32 11.83
N ARG A 29 -10.81 -11.52 12.55
CA ARG A 29 -9.70 -10.78 11.95
C ARG A 29 -8.67 -11.70 11.32
N ALA A 30 -8.37 -12.85 11.94
CA ALA A 30 -7.44 -13.83 11.40
C ALA A 30 -7.99 -14.54 10.15
N SER A 31 -9.28 -14.87 10.10
CA SER A 31 -9.95 -15.45 8.92
C SER A 31 -9.99 -14.46 7.75
N LEU A 32 -10.42 -13.22 7.99
CA LEU A 32 -10.34 -12.14 7.00
C LEU A 32 -8.92 -11.94 6.51
N LYS A 33 -7.95 -11.92 7.43
CA LYS A 33 -6.54 -11.82 7.10
C LYS A 33 -6.09 -13.02 6.26
N CYS A 34 -6.48 -14.24 6.57
CA CYS A 34 -6.10 -15.42 5.78
C CYS A 34 -6.69 -15.39 4.36
N GLN A 35 -7.95 -14.99 4.22
CA GLN A 35 -8.66 -14.96 2.95
C GLN A 35 -8.24 -13.80 2.04
N PHE A 36 -8.07 -12.61 2.62
CA PHE A 36 -7.72 -11.40 1.89
C PHE A 36 -6.22 -11.05 1.95
N GLU A 37 -5.41 -11.71 2.78
CA GLU A 37 -3.95 -11.75 2.62
C GLU A 37 -3.45 -12.96 1.83
N GLY A 38 -4.29 -13.97 1.55
CA GLY A 38 -3.98 -14.96 0.51
C GLY A 38 -3.70 -14.32 -0.86
N THR A 39 -4.20 -13.10 -1.09
CA THR A 39 -3.93 -12.27 -2.28
C THR A 39 -2.70 -11.36 -2.13
N LYS A 40 -2.05 -11.32 -0.96
CA LYS A 40 -0.74 -10.71 -0.72
C LYS A 40 0.38 -11.63 -1.26
N ASN A 41 0.33 -11.86 -2.56
CA ASN A 41 1.39 -12.56 -3.28
C ASN A 41 2.49 -11.55 -3.63
N ILE A 42 3.74 -11.91 -3.34
CA ILE A 42 4.93 -11.15 -3.77
C ILE A 42 4.87 -10.84 -5.27
N GLY A 43 4.35 -11.75 -6.09
CA GLY A 43 4.16 -11.52 -7.52
C GLY A 43 3.21 -10.35 -7.84
N ASN A 44 2.13 -10.18 -7.07
CA ASN A 44 1.23 -9.05 -7.20
C ASN A 44 1.89 -7.75 -6.72
N ALA A 45 2.67 -7.81 -5.63
CA ALA A 45 3.45 -6.66 -5.18
C ALA A 45 4.46 -6.19 -6.24
N ILE A 46 5.17 -7.12 -6.89
CA ILE A 46 6.08 -6.82 -8.00
C ILE A 46 5.31 -6.19 -9.17
N TYR A 47 4.18 -6.79 -9.56
CA TYR A 47 3.34 -6.27 -10.63
C TYR A 47 2.89 -4.83 -10.35
N VAL A 48 2.45 -4.52 -9.12
CA VAL A 48 2.08 -3.16 -8.72
C VAL A 48 3.29 -2.22 -8.81
N LEU A 49 4.47 -2.63 -8.33
CA LEU A 49 5.67 -1.79 -8.37
C LEU A 49 6.18 -1.50 -9.79
N ASP A 50 5.99 -2.43 -10.73
CA ASP A 50 6.39 -2.24 -12.12
C ASP A 50 5.42 -1.36 -12.91
N ASN A 51 4.14 -1.33 -12.52
CA ASN A 51 3.09 -0.60 -13.24
C ASN A 51 2.66 0.73 -12.58
N ALA A 52 2.81 0.87 -11.26
CA ALA A 52 2.40 2.07 -10.55
C ALA A 52 3.52 3.12 -10.60
N LYS A 53 3.47 3.97 -11.61
CA LYS A 53 4.28 5.20 -11.68
C LYS A 53 3.45 6.39 -11.25
N ILE A 54 4.03 7.26 -10.42
CA ILE A 54 3.42 8.57 -10.17
C ILE A 54 3.75 9.50 -11.33
N GLU A 55 2.71 9.89 -12.04
CA GLU A 55 2.71 10.89 -13.10
C GLU A 55 2.04 12.17 -12.61
N LEU A 56 2.26 13.30 -13.29
CA LEU A 56 1.63 14.56 -12.92
C LEU A 56 0.10 14.44 -12.95
N SER A 57 -0.45 13.77 -13.96
CA SER A 57 -1.88 13.51 -14.11
C SER A 57 -2.53 12.65 -13.02
N THR A 58 -1.75 11.90 -12.22
CA THR A 58 -2.28 10.99 -11.20
C THR A 58 -2.40 11.64 -9.84
N LEU A 59 -3.48 11.35 -9.10
CA LEU A 59 -3.64 11.79 -7.72
C LEU A 59 -2.66 11.05 -6.80
N TYR A 60 -1.87 11.81 -6.02
CA TYR A 60 -0.91 11.24 -5.05
C TYR A 60 -1.57 10.23 -4.09
N LEU A 61 -2.82 10.49 -3.69
CA LEU A 61 -3.57 9.64 -2.76
C LEU A 61 -3.83 8.24 -3.34
N GLU A 62 -4.21 8.16 -4.62
CA GLU A 62 -4.46 6.86 -5.27
C GLU A 62 -3.17 6.08 -5.48
N PHE A 63 -2.09 6.79 -5.85
CA PHE A 63 -0.76 6.23 -5.99
C PHE A 63 -0.28 5.60 -4.66
N ILE A 64 -0.32 6.36 -3.56
CA ILE A 64 0.26 5.90 -2.29
C ILE A 64 -0.55 4.75 -1.68
N LEU A 65 -1.87 4.73 -1.86
CA LEU A 65 -2.73 3.64 -1.39
C LEU A 65 -2.42 2.32 -2.08
N ARG A 66 -2.01 2.34 -3.36
CA ARG A 66 -1.62 1.13 -4.11
C ARG A 66 -0.18 0.71 -3.80
N VAL A 67 0.75 1.66 -3.78
CA VAL A 67 2.19 1.36 -3.73
C VAL A 67 2.69 1.06 -2.32
N ARG A 68 2.20 1.76 -1.29
CA ARG A 68 2.68 1.60 0.10
C ARG A 68 2.54 0.16 0.62
N PRO A 69 1.40 -0.55 0.44
CA PRO A 69 1.28 -1.95 0.85
C PRO A 69 2.26 -2.88 0.13
N ALA A 70 2.48 -2.67 -1.17
CA ALA A 70 3.40 -3.48 -1.98
C ALA A 70 4.86 -3.27 -1.55
N ILE A 71 5.27 -2.02 -1.31
CA ILE A 71 6.60 -1.70 -0.77
C ILE A 71 6.77 -2.28 0.63
N GLY A 72 5.78 -2.13 1.52
CA GLY A 72 5.83 -2.68 2.88
C GLY A 72 6.07 -4.19 2.88
N MET A 73 5.42 -4.92 1.97
CA MET A 73 5.63 -6.36 1.81
C MET A 73 7.04 -6.71 1.32
N MET A 74 7.58 -5.94 0.36
CA MET A 74 8.89 -6.19 -0.25
C MET A 74 10.07 -5.73 0.61
N SER A 75 9.89 -4.66 1.38
CA SER A 75 10.93 -4.06 2.21
C SER A 75 11.02 -4.69 3.60
N GLY A 76 9.93 -5.29 4.09
CA GLY A 76 9.83 -5.70 5.49
C GLY A 76 10.14 -4.50 6.39
N ASP A 77 11.11 -4.65 7.29
CA ASP A 77 11.54 -3.58 8.20
C ASP A 77 12.74 -2.75 7.67
N LYS A 78 13.20 -3.01 6.44
CA LYS A 78 14.40 -2.36 5.88
C LYS A 78 14.04 -1.04 5.21
N LYS A 79 14.19 0.06 5.96
CA LYS A 79 13.93 1.44 5.52
C LYS A 79 14.63 1.83 4.21
N THR A 80 15.86 1.36 4.00
CA THR A 80 16.63 1.64 2.78
C THR A 80 15.98 1.03 1.55
N ILE A 81 15.40 -0.17 1.67
CA ILE A 81 14.69 -0.83 0.58
C ILE A 81 13.38 -0.10 0.29
N TYR A 82 12.69 0.37 1.34
CA TYR A 82 11.47 1.16 1.18
C TYR A 82 11.67 2.38 0.28
N ILE A 83 12.69 3.19 0.59
CA ILE A 83 13.00 4.42 -0.16
C ILE A 83 13.40 4.08 -1.60
N ALA A 84 14.23 3.05 -1.80
CA ALA A 84 14.66 2.62 -3.13
C ALA A 84 13.48 2.16 -4.00
N LEU A 85 12.55 1.38 -3.43
CA LEU A 85 11.35 0.92 -4.15
C LEU A 85 10.41 2.09 -4.45
N LEU A 86 10.21 3.02 -3.51
CA LEU A 86 9.37 4.18 -3.76
C LEU A 86 9.97 5.07 -4.85
N ARG A 87 11.29 5.25 -4.88
CA ARG A 87 12.01 5.94 -5.96
C ARG A 87 11.80 5.29 -7.32
N LYS A 88 11.83 3.96 -7.40
CA LYS A 88 11.58 3.22 -8.64
C LYS A 88 10.20 3.52 -9.23
N CYS A 89 9.22 3.78 -8.37
CA CYS A 89 7.85 4.15 -8.76
C CYS A 89 7.69 5.64 -9.15
N LEU A 90 8.73 6.47 -9.05
CA LEU A 90 8.65 7.88 -9.45
C LEU A 90 8.93 8.04 -10.95
N SER A 91 8.20 8.95 -11.60
CA SER A 91 8.60 9.42 -12.93
C SER A 91 9.94 10.16 -12.86
N SER A 92 10.67 10.19 -13.97
CA SER A 92 11.94 10.93 -14.09
C SER A 92 11.78 12.42 -13.79
N GLU A 93 10.61 12.98 -14.06
CA GLU A 93 10.28 14.40 -13.87
C GLU A 93 10.20 14.76 -12.39
N ILE A 94 9.65 13.90 -11.54
CA ILE A 94 9.60 14.10 -10.09
C ILE A 94 10.93 13.69 -9.47
N SER A 95 11.51 12.56 -9.91
CA SER A 95 12.73 12.00 -9.34
C SER A 95 13.94 12.95 -9.44
N ARG A 96 14.06 13.74 -10.51
CA ARG A 96 15.16 14.70 -10.68
C ARG A 96 15.19 15.80 -9.61
N HIS A 97 14.06 16.08 -8.96
CA HIS A 97 13.95 17.10 -7.91
C HIS A 97 14.12 16.52 -6.49
N LEU A 98 14.31 15.20 -6.37
CA LEU A 98 14.43 14.53 -5.08
C LEU A 98 15.86 14.01 -4.89
N PRO A 99 16.77 14.79 -4.28
CA PRO A 99 18.13 14.33 -3.97
C PRO A 99 18.12 13.13 -3.02
N ASP A 100 19.10 12.25 -3.20
CA ASP A 100 19.36 11.13 -2.31
C ASP A 100 19.96 11.62 -0.98
N ILE A 101 19.27 11.27 0.10
CA ILE A 101 19.68 11.61 1.46
C ILE A 101 19.95 10.30 2.19
N LEU A 102 21.19 10.13 2.64
CA LEU A 102 21.61 8.99 3.46
C LEU A 102 20.85 8.99 4.79
N GLU A 103 20.47 7.80 5.25
CA GLU A 103 19.77 7.56 6.53
C GLU A 103 18.44 8.32 6.70
N GLN A 104 17.85 8.77 5.59
CA GLN A 104 16.56 9.44 5.63
C GLN A 104 15.46 8.50 6.17
N ARG A 105 14.58 9.04 7.02
CA ARG A 105 13.35 8.35 7.42
C ARG A 105 12.38 8.28 6.24
N PHE A 106 11.72 7.14 6.06
CA PHE A 106 10.84 6.92 4.91
C PHE A 106 9.63 7.86 4.91
N GLU A 107 9.13 8.23 6.09
CA GLU A 107 8.02 9.18 6.26
C GLU A 107 8.39 10.56 5.71
N ILE A 108 9.62 11.01 5.98
CA ILE A 108 10.14 12.29 5.47
C ILE A 108 10.31 12.22 3.95
N PHE A 109 10.73 11.07 3.43
CA PHE A 109 10.85 10.87 1.99
C PHE A 109 9.48 10.93 1.30
N GLU A 110 8.46 10.24 1.83
CA GLU A 110 7.09 10.32 1.30
C GLU A 110 6.51 11.73 1.34
N THR A 111 6.71 12.48 2.44
CA THR A 111 6.26 13.87 2.51
C THR A 111 6.90 14.71 1.41
N ARG A 112 8.19 14.53 1.14
CA ARG A 112 8.88 15.23 0.05
C ARG A 112 8.34 14.84 -1.33
N VAL A 113 8.06 13.54 -1.56
CA VAL A 113 7.45 13.09 -2.83
C VAL A 113 6.09 13.76 -3.01
N ARG A 114 5.25 13.78 -1.97
CA ARG A 114 3.95 14.46 -2.00
C ARG A 114 4.08 15.94 -2.32
N SER A 115 4.89 16.67 -1.55
CA SER A 115 5.07 18.11 -1.75
C SER A 115 5.61 18.41 -3.14
N GLN A 116 6.53 17.60 -3.66
CA GLN A 116 7.05 17.79 -5.00
C GLN A 116 6.01 17.52 -6.08
N HIS A 117 5.18 16.49 -5.90
CA HIS A 117 4.08 16.19 -6.82
C HIS A 117 3.02 17.31 -6.82
N GLU A 118 2.68 17.86 -5.65
CA GLU A 118 1.75 18.99 -5.51
C GLU A 118 2.27 20.30 -6.11
N ILE A 119 3.59 20.55 -6.05
CA ILE A 119 4.20 21.74 -6.67
C ILE A 119 4.20 21.66 -8.20
N MET A 120 4.27 20.44 -8.74
CA MET A 120 4.40 20.20 -10.18
C MET A 120 3.06 19.99 -10.90
N ASN A 121 1.95 19.90 -10.15
CA ASN A 121 0.58 19.82 -10.65
C ASN A 121 -0.08 21.21 -10.71
#